data_AF-A0A151BXM4-F1
#
_entry.id   AF-A0A151BXM4-F1
#
_cell.length_a   1.000
_cell.length_b   1.000
_cell.length_c   1.000
_cell.angle_alpha   90.00
_cell.angle_beta   90.00
_cell.angle_gamma   90.00
#
_symmetry.space_group_name_H-M   'P 1'
#
loop_
_entity.id
_entity.type
_entity.pdbx_description
1 polymer ?
#
loop_
_entity_poly.entity_id
_entity_poly.type
_entity_poly.pdbx_seq_one_letter_code
_entity_poly.pdbx_strand_id
1 'polypeptide(L)'
;MLIFVRSHRRRVPLEHVLVAGHIADLDDIAVALALLPEDAYGQVLIEGPEGSISTLTAPPRVSIHRVDPVTSSLERAVAAWVAEWVPQELDLRRTVTVWLGGHASNLVDLDHLGVDHLTI
;
A
#
# COMPACT_ATOMS: atom_id res chain seq x y z
N MET A 1 39.11 -7.32 2.47
CA MET A 1 38.60 -7.33 1.08
C MET A 1 37.20 -6.74 1.09
N LEU A 2 37.05 -5.45 0.80
CA LEU A 2 35.74 -4.78 0.78
C LEU A 2 35.11 -4.99 -0.59
N ILE A 3 33.99 -5.72 -0.62
CA ILE A 3 33.20 -5.94 -1.82
C ILE A 3 32.49 -4.63 -2.16
N PHE A 4 32.93 -3.97 -3.22
CA PHE A 4 32.16 -2.90 -3.86
C PHE A 4 30.91 -3.55 -4.49
N VAL A 5 29.79 -3.54 -3.76
CA VAL A 5 28.47 -3.69 -4.38
C VAL A 5 28.30 -2.51 -5.32
N ARG A 6 28.36 -2.78 -6.62
CA ARG A 6 27.91 -1.84 -7.64
C ARG A 6 26.45 -1.51 -7.33
N SER A 7 26.23 -0.34 -6.74
CA SER A 7 24.91 0.27 -6.63
C SER A 7 24.46 0.55 -8.07
N HIS A 8 23.76 -0.42 -8.66
CA HIS A 8 22.83 -0.12 -9.73
C HIS A 8 21.87 0.91 -9.12
N ARG A 9 22.04 2.17 -9.49
CA ARG A 9 21.03 3.22 -9.30
C ARG A 9 19.80 2.82 -10.12
N ARG A 10 19.09 1.77 -9.70
CA ARG A 10 17.66 1.65 -9.99
C ARG A 10 17.09 2.93 -9.40
N ARG A 11 16.50 3.78 -10.25
CA ARG A 11 15.67 4.89 -9.75
C ARG A 11 14.63 4.22 -8.85
N VAL A 12 14.85 4.35 -7.54
CA VAL A 12 13.90 3.89 -6.53
C VAL A 12 12.65 4.73 -6.76
N PRO A 13 11.44 4.14 -6.78
CA PRO A 13 10.20 4.92 -6.88
C PRO A 13 10.25 6.07 -5.88
N LEU A 14 9.88 7.26 -6.34
CA LEU A 14 9.82 8.44 -5.47
C LEU A 14 8.72 8.26 -4.41
N GLU A 15 7.68 7.50 -4.75
CA GLU A 15 6.52 7.26 -3.91
C GLU A 15 6.21 5.76 -3.82
N HIS A 16 6.19 5.25 -2.59
CA HIS A 16 5.69 3.92 -2.27
C HIS A 16 4.28 4.08 -1.69
N VAL A 17 3.30 3.39 -2.27
CA VAL A 17 1.91 3.54 -1.86
C VAL A 17 1.33 2.22 -1.33
N LEU A 18 0.61 2.31 -0.21
CA LEU A 18 -0.29 1.27 0.25
C LEU A 18 -1.69 1.85 0.37
N VAL A 19 -2.64 1.29 -0.35
CA VAL A 19 -4.06 1.61 -0.24
C VAL A 19 -4.76 0.40 0.36
N ALA A 20 -5.38 0.52 1.52
CA ALA A 20 -6.13 -0.59 2.11
C ALA A 20 -7.56 -0.16 2.39
N GLY A 21 -8.53 -0.98 2.01
CA GLY A 21 -9.94 -0.63 2.10
C GLY A 21 -10.86 -1.83 2.06
N HIS A 22 -12.15 -1.56 2.21
CA HIS A 22 -13.20 -2.54 2.00
C HIS A 22 -13.82 -2.35 0.61
N ILE A 23 -14.53 -3.35 0.08
CA ILE A 23 -15.30 -3.23 -1.17
C ILE A 23 -16.29 -2.06 -1.14
N ALA A 24 -16.77 -1.66 0.05
CA ALA A 24 -17.64 -0.50 0.21
C ALA A 24 -16.94 0.83 -0.10
N ASP A 25 -15.61 0.86 -0.12
CA ASP A 25 -14.78 2.04 -0.37
C ASP A 25 -14.27 2.11 -1.82
N LEU A 26 -14.78 1.26 -2.74
CA LEU A 26 -14.21 1.12 -4.09
C LEU A 26 -14.19 2.44 -4.88
N ASP A 27 -15.20 3.29 -4.74
CA ASP A 27 -15.26 4.58 -5.43
C ASP A 27 -14.17 5.52 -4.93
N ASP A 28 -13.97 5.59 -3.61
CA ASP A 28 -12.91 6.41 -2.99
C ASP A 28 -11.52 5.88 -3.36
N ILE A 29 -11.35 4.55 -3.38
CA ILE A 29 -10.12 3.88 -3.83
C ILE A 29 -9.82 4.21 -5.30
N ALA A 30 -10.84 4.19 -6.15
CA ALA A 30 -10.67 4.50 -7.57
C ALA A 30 -10.22 5.97 -7.77
N VAL A 31 -10.78 6.90 -7.00
CA VAL A 31 -10.36 8.30 -7.01
C VAL A 31 -8.93 8.43 -6.52
N ALA A 32 -8.56 7.80 -5.40
CA ALA A 32 -7.20 7.82 -4.88
C ALA A 32 -6.19 7.29 -5.91
N LEU A 33 -6.49 6.15 -6.56
CA LEU A 33 -5.66 5.53 -7.59
C LEU A 33 -5.46 6.43 -8.81
N ALA A 34 -6.48 7.19 -9.22
CA ALA A 34 -6.40 8.10 -10.36
C ALA A 34 -5.52 9.34 -10.09
N LEU A 35 -5.27 9.67 -8.82
CA LEU A 35 -4.43 10.80 -8.40
C LEU A 35 -2.94 10.43 -8.25
N LEU A 36 -2.62 9.13 -8.27
CA LEU A 36 -1.25 8.68 -8.11
C LEU A 36 -0.40 9.00 -9.35
N PRO A 37 0.90 9.33 -9.17
CA PRO A 37 1.80 9.50 -10.29
C PRO A 37 2.05 8.17 -11.02
N GLU A 38 2.34 8.23 -12.33
CA GLU A 38 2.56 7.03 -13.15
C GLU A 38 3.74 6.16 -12.68
N ASP A 39 4.72 6.74 -11.99
CA ASP A 39 5.89 6.05 -11.46
C ASP A 39 5.72 5.56 -10.01
N ALA A 40 4.55 5.75 -9.40
CA ALA A 40 4.18 5.21 -8.10
C ALA A 40 4.35 3.69 -8.08
N TYR A 41 4.84 3.16 -6.97
CA TYR A 41 5.02 1.72 -6.77
C TYR A 41 4.29 1.29 -5.51
N GLY A 42 3.54 0.19 -5.55
CA GLY A 42 2.77 -0.16 -4.37
C GLY A 42 1.76 -1.27 -4.49
N GLN A 43 0.89 -1.32 -3.49
CA GLN A 43 -0.18 -2.31 -3.41
C GLN A 43 -1.49 -1.67 -2.97
N VAL A 44 -2.58 -2.20 -3.51
CA VAL A 44 -3.94 -1.93 -3.08
C VAL A 44 -4.50 -3.22 -2.51
N LEU A 45 -4.97 -3.21 -1.28
CA LEU A 45 -5.52 -4.36 -0.55
C LEU A 45 -7.01 -4.10 -0.28
N ILE A 46 -7.89 -4.91 -0.86
CA ILE A 46 -9.33 -4.72 -0.74
C ILE A 46 -9.97 -5.94 -0.11
N GLU A 47 -10.57 -5.75 1.05
CA GLU A 47 -11.37 -6.78 1.68
C GLU A 47 -12.76 -6.88 1.02
N GLY A 48 -13.14 -8.08 0.58
CA GLY A 48 -14.45 -8.31 -0.04
C GLY A 48 -14.61 -9.66 -0.73
N PRO A 49 -15.85 -9.95 -1.21
CA PRO A 49 -16.17 -11.18 -1.94
C PRO A 49 -15.48 -11.25 -3.31
N GLU A 50 -15.43 -12.45 -3.90
CA GLU A 50 -14.86 -12.67 -5.24
C GLU A 50 -15.59 -11.88 -6.34
N GLY A 51 -14.87 -11.46 -7.39
CA GLY A 51 -15.42 -10.71 -8.54
C GLY A 51 -15.52 -9.20 -8.38
N SER A 52 -15.35 -8.70 -7.16
CA SER A 52 -15.59 -7.32 -6.75
C SER A 52 -14.62 -6.25 -7.27
N ILE A 53 -13.44 -6.64 -7.73
CA ILE A 53 -12.30 -5.73 -7.96
C ILE A 53 -12.08 -5.41 -9.45
N SER A 54 -12.83 -6.08 -10.34
CA SER A 54 -12.61 -6.07 -11.79
C SER A 54 -12.71 -4.69 -12.47
N THR A 55 -13.16 -3.65 -11.76
CA THR A 55 -13.37 -2.30 -12.28
C THR A 55 -12.23 -1.32 -11.98
N LEU A 56 -11.30 -1.66 -11.08
CA LEU A 56 -10.24 -0.73 -10.69
C LEU A 56 -9.10 -0.70 -11.69
N THR A 57 -8.61 0.51 -11.98
CA THR A 57 -7.39 0.76 -12.74
C THR A 57 -6.35 1.36 -11.81
N ALA A 58 -5.11 0.91 -11.91
CA ALA A 58 -3.99 1.42 -11.12
C ALA A 58 -2.78 1.72 -12.03
N PRO A 59 -1.83 2.55 -11.56
CA PRO A 59 -0.56 2.74 -12.26
C PRO A 59 0.17 1.41 -12.53
N PRO A 60 1.03 1.32 -13.56
CA PRO A 60 1.62 0.04 -14.01
C PRO A 60 2.42 -0.72 -12.96
N ARG A 61 2.84 -0.04 -11.90
CA ARG A 61 3.69 -0.55 -10.82
C ARG A 61 2.96 -0.66 -9.49
N VAL A 62 1.64 -0.46 -9.50
CA VAL A 62 0.74 -0.65 -8.36
C VAL A 62 -0.09 -1.90 -8.63
N SER A 63 -0.06 -2.86 -7.71
CA SER A 63 -0.80 -4.12 -7.83
C SER A 63 -2.03 -4.12 -6.94
N ILE A 64 -3.14 -4.66 -7.43
CA ILE A 64 -4.41 -4.72 -6.69
C ILE A 64 -4.67 -6.16 -6.26
N HIS A 65 -4.89 -6.37 -4.96
CA HIS A 65 -5.11 -7.66 -4.34
C HIS A 65 -6.42 -7.69 -3.56
N ARG A 66 -7.14 -8.80 -3.69
CA ARG A 66 -8.28 -9.11 -2.82
C ARG A 66 -7.77 -9.74 -1.53
N VAL A 67 -8.27 -9.26 -0.39
CA VAL A 67 -8.14 -9.94 0.89
C VAL A 67 -9.43 -10.68 1.16
N ASP A 68 -9.32 -11.99 1.32
CA ASP A 68 -10.45 -12.84 1.67
C ASP A 68 -10.58 -12.92 3.21
N PRO A 69 -11.65 -12.35 3.80
CA PRO A 69 -11.79 -12.29 5.26
C PRO A 69 -11.89 -13.67 5.93
N VAL A 70 -12.12 -14.74 5.17
CA VAL A 70 -12.14 -16.12 5.68
C VAL A 70 -10.72 -16.68 5.87
N THR A 71 -9.76 -16.24 5.05
CA THR A 71 -8.39 -16.81 5.03
C THR A 71 -7.32 -15.88 5.56
N SER A 72 -7.56 -14.56 5.53
CA SER A 72 -6.67 -13.54 6.07
C SER A 72 -7.47 -12.32 6.52
N SER A 73 -6.89 -11.49 7.37
CA SER A 73 -7.45 -10.16 7.67
C SER A 73 -6.72 -9.08 6.88
N LEU A 74 -7.42 -7.97 6.61
CA LEU A 74 -6.83 -6.78 5.98
C LEU A 74 -5.67 -6.22 6.81
N GLU A 75 -5.84 -6.17 8.14
CA GLU A 75 -4.81 -5.79 9.11
C GLU A 75 -3.50 -6.58 8.92
N ARG A 76 -3.60 -7.91 8.82
CA ARG A 76 -2.41 -8.77 8.67
C ARG A 76 -1.71 -8.55 7.35
N ALA A 77 -2.46 -8.32 6.28
CA ALA A 77 -1.91 -8.04 4.96
C ALA A 77 -1.20 -6.67 4.94
N VAL A 78 -1.79 -5.66 5.57
CA VAL A 78 -1.18 -4.33 5.77
C VAL A 78 0.11 -4.45 6.57
N ALA A 79 0.07 -5.13 7.72
CA ALA A 79 1.25 -5.30 8.59
C ALA A 79 2.40 -6.03 7.88
N ALA A 80 2.09 -7.07 7.09
CA ALA A 80 3.10 -7.77 6.30
C ALA A 80 3.75 -6.87 5.24
N TRP A 81 2.96 -6.04 4.55
CA TRP A 81 3.49 -5.10 3.56
C TRP A 81 4.37 -4.03 4.21
N VAL A 82 3.90 -3.44 5.31
CA VAL A 82 4.63 -2.43 6.08
C VAL A 82 5.97 -3.00 6.57
N ALA A 83 5.98 -4.21 7.12
CA ALA A 83 7.20 -4.87 7.59
C ALA A 83 8.22 -5.16 6.47
N GLU A 84 7.76 -5.35 5.23
CA GLU A 84 8.63 -5.54 4.07
C GLU A 84 9.24 -4.21 3.59
N TRP A 85 8.45 -3.13 3.59
CA TRP A 85 8.79 -1.89 2.88
C TRP A 85 9.21 -0.72 3.76
N VAL A 86 8.86 -0.73 5.05
CA VAL A 86 9.33 0.24 6.03
C VAL A 86 10.63 -0.29 6.64
N PRO A 87 11.80 0.24 6.22
CA PRO A 87 13.07 -0.16 6.81
C PRO A 87 13.08 0.16 8.31
N GLN A 88 13.72 -0.70 9.11
CA GLN A 88 13.94 -0.44 10.54
C GLN A 88 14.81 0.82 10.79
N GLU A 89 15.56 1.25 9.78
CA GLU A 89 16.33 2.50 9.78
C GLU A 89 15.63 3.56 8.93
N LEU A 90 15.45 4.75 9.50
CA LEU A 90 14.77 5.88 8.86
C LEU A 90 15.52 6.33 7.58
N ASP A 91 15.00 6.04 6.40
CA ASP A 91 15.48 6.58 5.13
C ASP A 91 14.58 7.75 4.70
N LEU A 92 14.98 8.98 5.05
CA LEU A 92 14.25 10.22 4.74
C LEU A 92 14.06 10.48 3.23
N ARG A 93 14.68 9.67 2.36
CA ARG A 93 14.51 9.77 0.91
C ARG A 93 13.38 8.90 0.36
N ARG A 94 12.77 8.06 1.20
CA ARG A 94 11.64 7.20 0.82
C ARG A 94 10.37 7.75 1.43
N THR A 95 9.46 8.20 0.59
CA THR A 95 8.11 8.54 1.02
C THR A 95 7.24 7.29 0.90
N VAL A 96 6.66 6.87 2.03
CA VAL A 96 5.64 5.83 2.09
C VAL A 96 4.31 6.51 2.39
N THR A 97 3.40 6.49 1.42
CA THR A 97 2.03 7.00 1.53
C THR A 97 1.12 5.82 1.86
N VAL A 98 0.44 5.85 3.00
CA VAL A 98 -0.58 4.86 3.36
C VAL A 98 -1.95 5.53 3.38
N TRP A 99 -2.88 4.98 2.61
CA TRP A 99 -4.28 5.36 2.63
C TRP A 99 -5.10 4.21 3.19
N LEU A 100 -5.93 4.51 4.20
CA LEU A 100 -6.91 3.58 4.74
C LEU A 100 -8.32 4.10 4.45
N GLY A 101 -9.12 3.29 3.77
CA GLY A 101 -10.54 3.58 3.55
C GLY A 101 -11.29 3.65 4.88
N GLY A 102 -12.38 4.41 4.93
CA GLY A 102 -13.12 4.68 6.18
C GLY A 102 -13.67 3.42 6.88
N HIS A 103 -13.90 2.33 6.14
CA HIS A 103 -14.27 1.05 6.74
C HIS A 103 -13.03 0.29 7.26
N ALA A 104 -11.90 0.37 6.55
CA ALA A 104 -10.64 -0.25 6.95
C ALA A 104 -9.95 0.46 8.11
N SER A 105 -10.16 1.76 8.31
CA SER A 105 -9.57 2.53 9.40
C SER A 105 -10.03 2.07 10.79
N ASN A 106 -11.16 1.37 10.89
CA ASN A 106 -11.62 0.74 12.14
C ASN A 106 -11.02 -0.65 12.38
N LEU A 107 -10.37 -1.23 11.37
CA LEU A 107 -9.83 -2.60 11.41
C LEU A 107 -8.30 -2.62 11.55
N VAL A 108 -7.62 -1.49 11.33
CA VAL A 108 -6.17 -1.39 11.34
C VAL A 108 -5.71 -0.42 12.43
N ASP A 109 -5.00 -0.94 13.44
CA ASP A 109 -4.32 -0.11 14.44
C ASP A 109 -3.04 0.49 13.83
N LEU A 110 -3.14 1.77 13.44
CA LEU A 110 -2.06 2.51 12.80
C LEU A 110 -0.90 2.85 13.74
N ASP A 111 -1.15 2.97 15.05
CA ASP A 111 -0.12 3.35 16.02
C ASP A 111 0.96 2.27 16.13
N HIS A 112 0.61 1.01 15.85
CA HIS A 112 1.56 -0.10 15.87
C HIS A 112 2.40 -0.21 14.59
N LEU A 113 2.03 0.51 13.52
CA LEU A 113 2.67 0.40 12.21
C LEU A 113 3.72 1.50 11.95
N GLY A 114 3.85 2.48 12.85
CA GLY A 114 4.85 3.55 12.74
C GLY A 114 4.63 4.46 11.54
N VAL A 115 3.38 4.67 11.13
CA VAL A 115 3.01 5.51 9.97
C VAL A 115 2.53 6.87 10.46
N ASP A 116 3.33 7.92 10.24
CA ASP A 116 3.07 9.28 10.76
C ASP A 116 2.09 10.11 9.92
N HIS A 117 1.63 9.63 8.75
CA HIS A 117 0.79 10.45 7.88
C HIS A 117 -0.36 9.68 7.20
N LEU A 118 -1.58 10.02 7.60
CA LEU A 118 -2.84 9.68 6.94
C LEU A 118 -3.28 10.92 6.15
N THR A 119 -3.32 10.84 4.82
CA THR A 119 -4.01 11.85 4.00
C THR A 119 -5.39 11.31 3.66
N ILE A 120 -6.43 11.99 4.14
CA ILE A 120 -7.86 11.74 3.81
C ILE A 120 -8.20 12.53 2.55
#